data_AF-A0A7J9SYR6-F1
#
_entry.id   AF-A0A7J9SYR6-F1
#
_cell.length_a   1.000
_cell.length_b   1.000
_cell.length_c   1.000
_cell.angle_alpha   90.00
_cell.angle_beta   90.00
_cell.angle_gamma   90.00
#
_symmetry.space_group_name_H-M   'P 1'
#
loop_
_entity.id
_entity.type
_entity.pdbx_description
1 polymer ?
#
loop_
_entity_poly.entity_id
_entity_poly.type
_entity_poly.pdbx_seq_one_letter_code
_entity_poly.pdbx_strand_id
1 'polypeptide(L)'
;METVEIPKDVWNPISSLVHHGLFENERSAIINIVHDLSLSKMKEYELSMQEYETKYGLVFEHFEQQLKATEKEDFEKWDDYIEWKAYSKAYSYWSCVHKEISPWL
;
A
#
# COMPACT_ATOMS: atom_id res chain seq x y z
N MET A 1 28.10 5.12 12.21
CA MET A 1 27.03 4.82 11.23
C MET A 1 27.25 3.40 10.77
N GLU A 2 26.21 2.58 10.83
CA GLU A 2 26.22 1.27 10.20
C GLU A 2 26.06 1.46 8.69
N THR A 3 26.87 0.78 7.89
CA THR A 3 26.90 0.93 6.43
C THR A 3 26.59 -0.41 5.77
N VAL A 4 25.84 -0.35 4.67
CA VAL A 4 25.52 -1.52 3.84
C VAL A 4 26.16 -1.33 2.46
N GLU A 5 26.81 -2.37 1.95
CA GLU A 5 27.33 -2.38 0.57
C GLU A 5 26.18 -2.63 -0.41
N ILE A 6 26.02 -1.74 -1.40
CA ILE A 6 24.97 -1.84 -2.42
C ILE A 6 25.63 -2.08 -3.80
N PRO A 7 25.19 -3.10 -4.56
CA PRO A 7 25.65 -3.32 -5.92
C PRO A 7 25.45 -2.09 -6.82
N LYS A 8 26.44 -1.82 -7.68
CA LYS A 8 26.41 -0.61 -8.54
C LYS A 8 25.23 -0.59 -9.50
N ASP A 9 24.83 -1.72 -10.04
CA ASP A 9 23.67 -1.86 -10.92
C ASP A 9 22.35 -1.49 -10.23
N VAL A 10 22.24 -1.74 -8.91
CA VAL A 10 21.10 -1.29 -8.09
C VAL A 10 21.18 0.20 -7.76
N TRP A 11 22.39 0.71 -7.50
CA TRP A 11 22.59 2.12 -7.12
C TRP A 11 22.51 3.09 -8.31
N ASN A 12 23.01 2.69 -9.47
CA ASN A 12 23.14 3.54 -10.65
C ASN A 12 21.82 4.19 -11.11
N PRO A 13 20.66 3.50 -11.11
CA PRO A 13 19.39 4.14 -11.41
C PRO A 13 19.09 5.32 -10.47
N ILE A 14 19.35 5.16 -9.17
CA ILE A 14 19.10 6.21 -8.17
C ILE A 14 20.03 7.40 -8.40
N SER A 15 21.35 7.15 -8.56
CA SER A 15 22.31 8.21 -8.86
C SER A 15 22.02 8.90 -10.21
N SER A 16 21.50 8.17 -11.19
CA SER A 16 21.09 8.75 -12.48
C SER A 16 20.00 9.81 -12.29
N LEU A 17 19.02 9.57 -11.40
CA LEU A 17 17.96 10.56 -11.14
C LEU A 17 18.52 11.87 -10.56
N VAL A 18 19.53 11.78 -9.69
CA VAL A 18 20.25 12.94 -9.14
C VAL A 18 21.05 13.65 -10.22
N HIS A 19 21.77 12.90 -11.06
CA HIS A 19 22.54 13.46 -12.17
C HIS A 19 21.67 14.24 -13.17
N HIS A 20 20.45 13.78 -13.41
CA HIS A 20 19.49 14.47 -14.27
C HIS A 20 18.76 15.64 -13.56
N GLY A 21 19.10 15.93 -12.30
CA GLY A 21 18.54 17.04 -11.53
C GLY A 21 17.10 16.81 -11.05
N LEU A 22 16.62 15.55 -11.03
CA LEU A 22 15.27 15.23 -10.55
C LEU A 22 15.19 15.24 -9.02
N PHE A 23 16.31 14.99 -8.35
CA PHE A 23 16.44 14.98 -6.90
C PHE A 23 17.76 15.64 -6.48
N GLU A 24 17.78 16.20 -5.26
CA GLU A 24 18.96 16.90 -4.73
C GLU A 24 20.12 15.93 -4.44
N ASN A 25 19.79 14.74 -3.93
CA ASN A 25 20.75 13.70 -3.57
C ASN A 25 20.06 12.32 -3.52
N GLU A 26 20.83 11.25 -3.48
CA GLU A 26 20.29 9.89 -3.55
C GLU A 26 19.40 9.53 -2.36
N ARG A 27 19.68 10.10 -1.18
CA ARG A 27 18.80 9.95 -0.01
C ARG A 27 17.42 10.53 -0.32
N SER A 28 17.34 11.76 -0.84
CA SER A 28 16.08 12.39 -1.22
C SER A 28 15.36 11.61 -2.32
N ALA A 29 16.10 11.06 -3.29
CA ALA A 29 15.53 10.24 -4.36
C ALA A 29 14.85 8.99 -3.78
N ILE A 30 15.56 8.22 -2.95
CA ILE A 30 15.00 6.99 -2.34
C ILE A 30 13.77 7.31 -1.50
N ILE A 31 13.84 8.35 -0.66
CA ILE A 31 12.75 8.71 0.25
C ILE A 31 11.50 9.11 -0.52
N ASN A 32 11.63 9.98 -1.53
CA ASN A 32 10.50 10.42 -2.33
C ASN A 32 9.92 9.28 -3.18
N ILE A 33 10.77 8.41 -3.75
CA ILE A 33 10.28 7.23 -4.51
C ILE A 33 9.46 6.30 -3.63
N VAL A 34 9.94 5.98 -2.43
CA VAL A 34 9.23 5.10 -1.50
C VAL A 34 7.96 5.76 -0.98
N HIS A 35 8.00 7.07 -0.69
CA HIS A 35 6.84 7.86 -0.32
C HIS A 35 5.76 7.82 -1.42
N ASP A 36 6.12 8.14 -2.66
CA ASP A 36 5.17 8.18 -3.77
C ASP A 36 4.60 6.80 -4.08
N LEU A 37 5.44 5.76 -4.00
CA LEU A 37 4.99 4.38 -4.13
C LEU A 37 3.99 4.01 -3.04
N SER A 38 4.25 4.39 -1.78
CA SER A 38 3.36 4.10 -0.65
C SER A 38 1.99 4.77 -0.83
N LEU A 39 1.97 6.04 -1.26
CA LEU A 39 0.72 6.76 -1.55
C LEU A 39 -0.04 6.13 -2.72
N SER A 40 0.67 5.78 -3.79
CA SER A 40 0.05 5.14 -4.95
C SER A 40 -0.60 3.81 -4.56
N LYS A 41 0.08 2.99 -3.74
CA LYS A 41 -0.43 1.70 -3.29
C LYS A 41 -1.58 1.83 -2.31
N MET A 42 -1.51 2.78 -1.39
CA MET A 42 -2.65 3.10 -0.51
C MET A 42 -3.89 3.47 -1.33
N LYS A 43 -3.74 4.35 -2.32
CA LYS A 43 -4.84 4.75 -3.19
C LYS A 43 -5.42 3.59 -4.00
N GLU A 44 -4.56 2.71 -4.53
CA GLU A 44 -4.99 1.51 -5.26
C GLU A 44 -5.89 0.63 -4.39
N TYR A 45 -5.46 0.29 -3.17
CA TYR A 45 -6.26 -0.54 -2.28
C TYR A 45 -7.48 0.17 -1.72
N GLU A 46 -7.42 1.48 -1.49
CA GLU A 46 -8.58 2.28 -1.11
C GLU A 46 -9.69 2.20 -2.17
N LEU A 47 -9.34 2.35 -3.45
CA LEU A 47 -10.29 2.22 -4.56
C LEU A 47 -10.88 0.81 -4.63
N SER A 48 -10.05 -0.24 -4.51
CA SER A 48 -10.56 -1.62 -4.48
C SER A 48 -11.48 -1.91 -3.30
N MET A 49 -11.23 -1.32 -2.12
CA MET A 49 -12.16 -1.43 -0.99
C MET A 49 -13.48 -0.70 -1.27
N GLN A 50 -13.44 0.48 -1.87
CA GLN A 50 -14.63 1.27 -2.21
C GLN A 50 -15.55 0.57 -3.23
N GLU A 51 -15.00 -0.26 -4.12
CA GLU A 51 -15.79 -1.10 -5.03
C GLU A 51 -16.70 -2.07 -4.25
N TYR A 52 -16.18 -2.69 -3.19
CA TYR A 52 -16.97 -3.55 -2.32
C TYR A 52 -17.95 -2.78 -1.43
N GLU A 53 -17.54 -1.62 -0.90
CA GLU A 53 -18.46 -0.74 -0.16
C GLU A 53 -19.65 -0.34 -1.04
N THR A 54 -19.41 -0.09 -2.32
CA THR A 54 -20.46 0.21 -3.30
C THR A 54 -21.30 -1.02 -3.64
N LYS A 55 -20.67 -2.20 -3.84
CA LYS A 55 -21.36 -3.47 -4.14
C LYS A 55 -22.35 -3.85 -3.02
N TYR A 56 -21.94 -3.67 -1.77
CA TYR A 56 -22.72 -4.12 -0.61
C TYR A 56 -23.49 -3.00 0.10
N GLY A 57 -23.18 -1.73 -0.15
CA GLY A 57 -23.78 -0.58 0.53
C GLY A 57 -23.43 -0.50 2.02
N LEU A 58 -22.31 -1.08 2.42
CA LEU A 58 -21.86 -1.25 3.81
C LEU A 58 -20.35 -1.04 3.89
N VAL A 59 -19.85 -0.64 5.05
CA VAL A 59 -18.41 -0.68 5.35
C VAL A 59 -17.96 -2.10 5.73
N PHE A 60 -16.67 -2.37 5.62
CA PHE A 60 -16.09 -3.71 5.80
C PHE A 60 -16.49 -4.38 7.12
N GLU A 61 -16.49 -3.67 8.24
CA GLU A 61 -16.81 -4.25 9.54
C GLU A 61 -18.26 -4.75 9.61
N HIS A 62 -19.19 -4.02 9.00
CA HIS A 62 -20.60 -4.41 8.96
C HIS A 62 -20.82 -5.59 8.02
N PHE A 63 -20.12 -5.62 6.88
CA PHE A 63 -20.15 -6.77 5.98
C PHE A 63 -19.61 -8.04 6.66
N GLU A 64 -18.48 -7.95 7.37
CA GLU A 64 -17.89 -9.08 8.10
C GLU A 64 -18.86 -9.60 9.18
N GLN A 65 -19.53 -8.72 9.92
CA GLN A 65 -20.51 -9.11 10.93
C GLN A 65 -21.71 -9.84 10.31
N GLN A 66 -22.25 -9.33 9.20
CA GLN A 66 -23.38 -9.96 8.51
C GLN A 66 -23.00 -11.34 7.95
N LEU A 67 -21.82 -11.44 7.34
CA LEU A 67 -21.34 -12.71 6.78
C LEU A 67 -21.20 -13.79 7.87
N LYS A 68 -20.62 -13.43 9.02
CA LYS A 68 -20.45 -14.36 10.16
C LYS A 68 -21.75 -14.72 10.88
N ALA A 69 -22.76 -13.86 10.82
CA ALA A 69 -24.07 -14.10 11.43
C ALA A 69 -25.01 -14.94 10.55
N THR A 70 -24.66 -15.16 9.29
CA THR A 70 -25.51 -15.89 8.33
C THR A 70 -25.34 -17.40 8.52
N GLU A 71 -26.45 -18.13 8.74
CA GLU A 71 -26.45 -19.60 8.86
C GLU A 71 -26.27 -20.31 7.51
N LYS A 72 -26.61 -19.64 6.41
CA LYS A 72 -26.50 -20.16 5.04
C LYS A 72 -25.24 -19.64 4.36
N GLU A 73 -24.39 -20.56 3.93
CA GLU A 73 -23.17 -20.23 3.21
C GLU A 73 -23.47 -19.63 1.83
N ASP A 74 -22.84 -18.49 1.56
CA ASP A 74 -22.86 -17.79 0.27
C ASP A 74 -21.42 -17.64 -0.19
N PHE A 75 -21.00 -18.53 -1.09
CA PHE A 75 -19.60 -18.63 -1.53
C PHE A 75 -19.10 -17.34 -2.20
N GLU A 76 -19.96 -16.65 -2.95
CA GLU A 76 -19.59 -15.37 -3.58
C GLU A 76 -19.25 -14.32 -2.53
N LYS A 77 -20.05 -14.23 -1.47
CA LYS A 77 -19.77 -13.29 -0.36
C LYS A 77 -18.52 -13.67 0.41
N TRP A 78 -18.22 -14.96 0.55
CA TRP A 78 -16.99 -15.42 1.19
C TRP A 78 -15.76 -15.09 0.36
N ASP A 79 -15.81 -15.27 -0.96
CA ASP A 79 -14.72 -14.90 -1.87
C ASP A 79 -14.48 -13.38 -1.82
N ASP A 80 -15.53 -12.57 -1.97
CA ASP A 80 -15.46 -11.11 -1.85
C ASP A 80 -14.89 -10.66 -0.50
N TYR A 81 -15.30 -11.32 0.60
CA TYR A 81 -14.76 -11.03 1.92
C TYR A 81 -13.26 -11.30 2.02
N ILE A 82 -12.78 -12.41 1.46
CA ILE A 82 -11.35 -12.77 1.48
C ILE A 82 -10.55 -11.72 0.73
N GLU A 83 -11.01 -11.30 -0.45
CA GLU A 83 -10.35 -10.28 -1.26
C GLU A 83 -10.38 -8.91 -0.57
N TRP A 84 -11.54 -8.47 -0.10
CA TRP A 84 -11.67 -7.19 0.60
C TRP A 84 -10.78 -7.14 1.84
N LYS A 85 -10.77 -8.21 2.64
CA LYS A 85 -9.87 -8.33 3.81
C LYS A 85 -8.39 -8.26 3.42
N ALA A 86 -8.01 -8.83 2.27
CA ALA A 86 -6.65 -8.74 1.77
C ALA A 86 -6.29 -7.29 1.41
N TYR A 87 -7.20 -6.55 0.76
CA TYR A 87 -6.99 -5.13 0.45
C TYR A 87 -6.89 -4.26 1.70
N SER A 88 -7.73 -4.47 2.72
CA SER A 88 -7.64 -3.73 3.98
C SER A 88 -6.30 -3.95 4.70
N LYS A 89 -5.78 -5.17 4.66
CA LYS A 89 -4.44 -5.48 5.19
C LYS A 89 -3.34 -4.83 4.37
N ALA A 90 -3.41 -4.94 3.05
CA ALA A 90 -2.44 -4.34 2.14
C ALA A 90 -2.36 -2.82 2.33
N TYR A 91 -3.51 -2.14 2.39
CA TYR A 91 -3.60 -0.73 2.74
C TYR A 91 -2.92 -0.41 4.07
N SER A 92 -3.20 -1.21 5.11
CA SER A 92 -2.60 -1.02 6.43
C SER A 92 -1.08 -1.15 6.40
N TYR A 93 -0.53 -2.13 5.67
CA TYR A 93 0.92 -2.28 5.50
C TYR A 93 1.55 -1.06 4.84
N TRP A 94 1.00 -0.59 3.72
CA TRP A 94 1.52 0.59 3.02
C TRP A 94 1.35 1.87 3.83
N SER A 95 0.28 1.99 4.63
CA SER A 95 0.12 3.09 5.58
C SER A 95 1.20 3.11 6.66
N CYS A 96 1.60 1.94 7.17
CA CYS A 96 2.72 1.84 8.11
C CYS A 96 4.03 2.28 7.45
N VAL A 97 4.35 1.77 6.25
CA VAL A 97 5.54 2.18 5.49
C VAL A 97 5.56 3.69 5.26
N HIS A 98 4.43 4.26 4.86
CA HIS A 98 4.29 5.71 4.64
C HIS A 98 4.57 6.51 5.93
N LYS A 99 4.04 6.08 7.08
CA LYS A 99 4.28 6.71 8.38
C LYS A 99 5.74 6.59 8.83
N GLU A 100 6.37 5.44 8.59
CA GLU A 100 7.78 5.21 8.92
C GLU A 100 8.71 6.12 8.12
N ILE A 101 8.37 6.41 6.86
CA ILE A 101 9.20 7.24 5.99
C ILE A 101 8.93 8.74 6.10
N SER A 102 7.74 9.13 6.57
CA SER A 102 7.33 10.54 6.69
C SER A 102 8.33 11.45 7.45
N PRO A 103 9.01 11.01 8.52
CA PRO A 103 10.00 11.85 9.22
C PRO A 103 11.27 12.15 8.41
N TRP A 104 11.47 11.44 7.30
CA TRP A 104 12.69 11.53 6.50
C TRP A 104 12.53 12.39 5.24
N LEU A 105 11.28 12.70 4.86
CA LEU A 105 10.89 13.65 3.80
C LEU A 105 11.39 15.06 4.14
#